data_AF-A0A0F7SF65-F1
#
_entry.id   AF-A0A0F7SF65-F1
#
_cell.length_a   1.000
_cell.length_b   1.000
_cell.length_c   1.000
_cell.angle_alpha   90.00
_cell.angle_beta   90.00
_cell.angle_gamma   90.00
#
_symmetry.space_group_name_H-M   'P 1'
#
loop_
_entity.id
_entity.type
_entity.pdbx_description
1 polymer ?
#
loop_
_entity_poly.entity_id
_entity_poly.type
_entity_poly.pdbx_seq_one_letter_code
_entity_poly.pdbx_strand_id
1 'polypeptide(L)'
;MTTASPMVGRIQHVLQAALEKKRQIDKQLAAHEAHIHAYEGSYLEESTLTGGNIVKGYHGRPRASTKDSDGAFGREVGHEVQDADRLFSGSSLTCQQALDQRAAIERSR
;
A
#
# COMPACT_ATOMS: atom_id res chain seq x y z
N MET A 1 -35.34 -40.32 -13.78
CA MET A 1 -34.81 -39.04 -13.27
C MET A 1 -33.45 -39.33 -12.64
N THR A 2 -32.34 -39.28 -13.40
CA THR A 2 -31.00 -39.66 -12.84
C THR A 2 -29.81 -38.99 -13.53
N THR A 3 -29.97 -37.80 -14.10
CA THR A 3 -28.88 -37.06 -14.77
C THR A 3 -28.17 -36.04 -13.86
N ALA A 4 -28.63 -35.83 -12.61
CA ALA A 4 -28.09 -34.81 -11.72
C ALA A 4 -26.73 -35.17 -11.07
N SER A 5 -26.46 -36.46 -10.80
CA SER A 5 -25.28 -36.91 -10.03
C SER A 5 -23.91 -36.52 -10.62
N PRO A 6 -23.63 -36.70 -11.93
CA PRO A 6 -22.33 -36.32 -12.50
C PRO A 6 -22.17 -34.81 -12.74
N MET A 7 -23.27 -34.04 -12.74
CA MET A 7 -23.21 -32.59 -12.83
C MET A 7 -22.85 -31.95 -11.48
N VAL A 8 -23.43 -32.46 -10.39
CA VAL A 8 -23.12 -32.02 -9.02
C VAL A 8 -21.64 -32.23 -8.69
N GLY A 9 -21.07 -33.40 -9.03
CA GLY A 9 -19.64 -33.67 -8.79
C GLY A 9 -18.71 -32.73 -9.57
N ARG A 10 -19.06 -32.38 -10.82
CA ARG A 10 -18.30 -31.40 -11.61
C ARG A 10 -18.39 -29.99 -11.01
N ILE A 11 -19.56 -29.56 -10.56
CA ILE A 11 -19.76 -28.26 -9.91
C ILE A 11 -18.94 -28.20 -8.61
N GLN A 12 -18.95 -29.26 -7.81
CA GLN A 12 -18.15 -29.33 -6.58
C GLN A 12 -16.65 -29.19 -6.86
N HIS A 13 -16.13 -29.89 -7.87
CA HIS A 13 -14.72 -29.79 -8.24
C HIS A 13 -14.33 -28.38 -8.73
N VAL A 14 -15.15 -27.78 -9.60
CA VAL A 14 -14.91 -26.40 -10.09
C VAL A 14 -14.98 -25.40 -8.94
N LEU A 15 -15.92 -25.56 -8.01
CA LEU A 15 -16.04 -24.71 -6.83
C LEU A 15 -14.79 -24.81 -5.94
N GLN A 16 -14.31 -26.03 -5.67
CA GLN A 16 -13.09 -26.24 -4.88
C GLN A 16 -11.86 -25.58 -5.54
N ALA A 17 -11.69 -25.76 -6.85
CA ALA A 17 -10.60 -25.13 -7.60
C ALA A 17 -10.70 -23.60 -7.58
N ALA A 18 -11.91 -23.04 -7.69
CA ALA A 18 -12.14 -21.60 -7.64
C ALA A 18 -11.83 -21.03 -6.24
N LEU A 19 -12.21 -21.74 -5.17
CA LEU A 19 -11.91 -21.32 -3.79
C LEU A 19 -10.41 -21.34 -3.50
N GLU A 20 -9.69 -22.36 -3.97
CA GLU A 20 -8.23 -22.40 -3.81
C GLU A 20 -7.55 -21.28 -4.58
N LYS A 21 -7.98 -21.04 -5.82
CA LYS A 21 -7.47 -19.93 -6.63
C LYS A 21 -7.75 -18.58 -5.98
N LYS A 22 -8.95 -18.39 -5.43
CA LYS A 22 -9.30 -17.17 -4.67
C LYS A 22 -8.32 -16.98 -3.50
N ARG A 23 -8.12 -18.02 -2.69
CA ARG A 23 -7.20 -17.97 -1.54
C ARG A 23 -5.77 -17.59 -1.94
N GLN A 24 -5.30 -18.13 -3.07
CA GLN A 24 -3.99 -17.78 -3.61
C GLN A 24 -3.91 -16.31 -4.03
N ILE A 25 -4.92 -15.81 -4.74
CA ILE A 25 -5.00 -14.40 -5.18
C ILE A 25 -5.06 -13.47 -3.97
N ASP A 26 -5.90 -13.78 -2.98
CA ASP A 26 -6.04 -12.97 -1.76
C ASP A 26 -4.68 -12.85 -1.03
N LYS A 27 -3.92 -13.95 -0.96
CA LYS A 27 -2.56 -13.94 -0.38
C LYS A 27 -1.58 -13.09 -1.20
N GLN A 28 -1.63 -13.17 -2.53
CA GLN A 28 -0.79 -12.37 -3.40
C GLN A 28 -1.12 -10.88 -3.30
N LEU A 29 -2.41 -10.55 -3.25
CA LEU A 29 -2.89 -9.18 -3.10
C LEU A 29 -2.34 -8.55 -1.81
N ALA A 30 -2.51 -9.24 -0.67
CA ALA A 30 -1.99 -8.74 0.61
C ALA A 30 -0.47 -8.53 0.59
N ALA A 31 0.28 -9.42 -0.07
CA ALA A 31 1.72 -9.25 -0.22
C ALA A 31 2.08 -8.02 -1.08
N HIS A 32 1.36 -7.80 -2.18
CA HIS A 32 1.58 -6.63 -3.04
C HIS A 32 1.26 -5.32 -2.34
N GLU A 33 0.16 -5.25 -1.59
CA GLU A 33 -0.20 -4.07 -0.81
C GLU A 33 0.85 -3.73 0.25
N ALA A 34 1.36 -4.74 0.94
CA ALA A 34 2.43 -4.55 1.91
C ALA A 34 3.75 -4.09 1.26
N HIS A 35 4.05 -4.56 0.05
CA HIS A 35 5.21 -4.08 -0.72
C HIS A 35 5.03 -2.64 -1.20
N ILE A 36 3.85 -2.29 -1.73
CA ILE A 36 3.52 -0.92 -2.15
C ILE A 36 3.72 0.04 -0.98
N HIS A 37 3.16 -0.30 0.19
CA HIS A 37 3.29 0.53 1.39
C HIS A 37 4.74 0.74 1.83
N ALA A 38 5.57 -0.32 1.76
CA ALA A 38 6.98 -0.23 2.10
C ALA A 38 7.76 0.64 1.09
N TYR A 39 7.60 0.39 -0.21
CA TYR A 39 8.29 1.16 -1.25
C TYR A 39 7.87 2.62 -1.28
N GLU A 40 6.59 2.90 -1.02
CA GLU A 40 6.08 4.26 -0.95
C GLU A 40 6.73 5.05 0.19
N GLY A 41 6.91 4.43 1.36
CA GLY A 41 7.64 5.04 2.48
C GLY A 41 9.06 5.41 2.08
N SER A 42 9.83 4.45 1.56
CA SER A 42 11.21 4.68 1.12
C SER A 42 11.32 5.76 0.04
N TYR A 43 10.40 5.78 -0.92
CA TYR A 43 10.37 6.79 -1.98
C TYR A 43 10.11 8.20 -1.43
N LEU A 44 9.18 8.37 -0.50
CA LEU A 44 8.86 9.67 0.10
C LEU A 44 10.00 10.20 0.97
N GLU A 45 10.67 9.32 1.71
CA GLU A 45 11.86 9.66 2.51
C GLU A 45 13.02 10.11 1.63
N GLU A 46 13.37 9.34 0.59
CA GLU A 46 14.48 9.65 -0.30
C GLU A 46 14.22 10.92 -1.12
N SER A 47 13.03 11.04 -1.69
CA SER A 47 12.70 12.13 -2.61
C SER A 47 12.56 13.50 -1.93
N THR A 48 12.36 13.52 -0.61
CA THR A 48 12.45 14.74 0.19
C THR A 48 13.85 15.37 0.10
N LEU A 49 14.90 14.55 0.00
CA LEU A 49 16.29 15.02 -0.07
C LEU A 49 16.66 15.54 -1.48
N THR A 50 16.04 15.00 -2.53
CA THR A 50 16.38 15.28 -3.94
C THR A 50 15.68 16.52 -4.50
N GLY A 51 14.74 17.13 -3.77
CA GLY A 51 14.10 18.39 -4.17
C GLY A 51 12.81 18.22 -4.98
N GLY A 52 12.09 17.11 -4.79
CA GLY A 52 10.73 16.97 -5.34
C GLY A 52 10.32 15.52 -5.61
N ASN A 53 9.01 15.27 -5.69
CA ASN A 53 8.45 13.94 -5.94
C ASN A 53 7.08 14.01 -6.63
N ILE A 54 6.53 12.85 -7.01
CA ILE A 54 5.25 12.77 -7.72
C ILE A 54 4.07 13.25 -6.85
N VAL A 55 4.17 13.16 -5.52
CA VAL A 55 3.10 13.54 -4.58
C VAL A 55 3.02 15.05 -4.38
N LYS A 56 4.18 15.71 -4.23
CA LYS A 56 4.31 17.15 -3.89
C LYS A 56 4.77 18.01 -5.07
N GLY A 57 5.13 17.39 -6.18
CA GLY A 57 5.66 18.03 -7.39
C GLY A 57 7.19 18.20 -7.39
N TYR A 58 7.75 18.35 -8.59
CA TYR A 58 9.18 18.56 -8.84
C TYR A 58 9.61 20.03 -8.88
N HIS A 59 8.68 20.95 -8.60
CA HIS A 59 8.90 22.39 -8.73
C HIS A 59 9.28 23.07 -7.40
N GLY A 60 9.30 22.33 -6.30
CA GLY A 60 9.69 22.82 -4.99
C GLY A 60 11.21 22.82 -4.84
N ARG A 61 11.84 23.97 -5.11
CA ARG A 61 13.28 24.20 -4.91
C ARG A 61 13.80 23.56 -3.63
N PRO A 62 14.99 22.91 -3.61
CA PRO A 62 15.67 22.61 -2.37
C PRO A 62 16.00 23.94 -1.70
N ARG A 63 15.18 24.40 -0.76
CA ARG A 63 15.58 25.44 0.17
C ARG A 63 16.49 24.79 1.19
N ALA A 64 17.74 24.56 0.77
CA ALA A 64 18.85 24.66 1.69
C ALA A 64 18.73 26.06 2.34
N SER A 65 18.38 26.08 3.63
CA SER A 65 18.68 27.16 4.57
C SER A 65 18.69 28.58 3.98
N THR A 66 17.55 29.27 3.95
CA THR A 66 17.59 30.73 4.04
C THR A 66 17.09 31.07 5.43
N LYS A 67 18.04 31.19 6.36
CA LYS A 67 17.86 32.07 7.52
C LYS A 67 17.60 33.48 6.95
N ASP A 68 16.77 34.25 7.64
CA ASP A 68 16.33 35.63 7.32
C ASP A 68 15.10 35.64 6.39
N SER A 69 13.96 36.27 6.69
CA SER A 69 13.51 37.13 7.80
C SER A 69 12.02 37.42 7.56
N ASP A 70 11.26 37.57 8.65
CA ASP A 70 9.98 38.30 8.76
C ASP A 70 8.79 37.91 7.87
N GLY A 71 7.87 37.15 8.46
CA GLY A 71 6.51 36.97 7.96
C GLY A 71 5.87 35.71 8.50
N ALA A 72 4.82 35.86 9.29
CA ALA A 72 4.02 34.79 9.88
C ALA A 72 3.70 33.64 8.89
N PHE A 73 3.54 32.42 9.43
CA PHE A 73 3.04 31.18 8.78
C PHE A 73 4.03 30.09 8.32
N GLY A 74 5.31 30.14 8.71
CA GLY A 74 6.25 29.05 8.40
C GLY A 74 6.45 28.07 9.56
N ARG A 75 5.50 27.18 9.84
CA ARG A 75 5.77 26.06 10.77
C ARG A 75 6.79 25.14 10.09
N GLU A 76 8.03 25.16 10.57
CA GLU A 76 9.04 24.13 10.30
C GLU A 76 8.47 22.79 10.78
N VAL A 77 7.80 22.06 9.89
CA VAL A 77 7.37 20.69 10.12
C VAL A 77 8.47 19.83 9.53
N GLY A 78 9.23 19.14 10.40
CA GLY A 78 10.11 18.06 9.98
C GLY A 78 9.36 17.18 8.99
N HIS A 79 10.02 16.83 7.90
CA HIS A 79 9.42 16.19 6.73
C HIS A 79 9.09 14.71 7.04
N GLU A 80 8.27 14.49 8.06
CA GLU A 80 7.78 13.19 8.48
C GLU A 80 6.75 12.74 7.44
N VAL A 81 6.92 11.51 6.94
CA VAL A 81 6.00 10.92 5.97
C VAL A 81 4.63 10.80 6.62
N GLN A 82 3.66 11.59 6.14
CA GLN A 82 2.29 11.51 6.61
C GLN A 82 1.53 10.42 5.85
N ASP A 83 0.55 9.81 6.50
CA ASP A 83 -0.33 8.83 5.85
C ASP A 83 -1.10 9.43 4.66
N ALA A 84 -1.40 10.73 4.70
CA ALA A 84 -2.02 11.44 3.58
C ALA A 84 -1.12 11.55 2.34
N ASP A 85 0.21 11.46 2.49
CA ASP A 85 1.16 11.49 1.38
C ASP A 85 1.25 10.12 0.67
N ARG A 86 0.64 9.06 1.25
CA ARG A 86 0.68 7.68 0.75
C ARG A 86 -0.43 7.40 -0.26
N LEU A 87 -0.38 8.06 -1.41
CA LEU A 87 -1.40 7.96 -2.46
C LEU A 87 -1.60 6.54 -3.03
N PHE A 88 -0.52 5.77 -3.17
CA PHE A 88 -0.58 4.42 -3.73
C PHE A 88 -1.21 3.44 -2.73
N SER A 89 -0.80 3.49 -1.46
CA SER A 89 -1.46 2.71 -0.40
C SER A 89 -2.93 3.14 -0.23
N GLY A 90 -3.21 4.44 -0.28
CA GLY A 90 -4.56 5.00 -0.21
C GLY A 90 -5.47 4.67 -1.39
N SER A 91 -4.90 4.19 -2.51
CA SER A 91 -5.69 3.73 -3.68
C SER A 91 -6.37 2.36 -3.45
N SER A 92 -6.00 1.64 -2.39
CA SER A 92 -6.61 0.36 -2.03
C SER A 92 -7.23 0.39 -0.63
N LEU A 93 -8.52 0.09 -0.57
CA LEU A 93 -9.26 -0.02 0.70
C LEU A 93 -8.80 -1.22 1.55
N THR A 94 -8.18 -2.23 0.95
CA THR A 94 -7.71 -3.44 1.65
C THR A 94 -6.29 -3.32 2.18
N CYS A 95 -5.57 -2.24 1.86
CA CYS A 95 -4.17 -2.06 2.24
C CYS A 95 -3.95 -2.16 3.76
N GLN A 96 -4.78 -1.48 4.56
CA GLN A 96 -4.66 -1.54 6.03
C GLN A 96 -4.83 -2.97 6.56
N GLN A 97 -5.78 -3.72 6.00
CA GLN A 97 -6.01 -5.11 6.38
C GLN A 97 -4.82 -6.00 6.03
N ALA A 98 -4.18 -5.77 4.88
CA ALA A 98 -2.99 -6.49 4.49
C ALA A 98 -1.79 -6.22 5.41
N LEU A 99 -1.62 -4.98 5.88
CA LEU A 99 -0.60 -4.62 6.86
C LEU A 99 -0.83 -5.33 8.20
N ASP A 100 -2.08 -5.33 8.69
CA ASP A 100 -2.45 -6.02 9.93
C ASP A 100 -2.21 -7.53 9.84
N GLN A 101 -2.58 -8.15 8.70
CA GLN A 101 -2.32 -9.56 8.45
C GLN A 101 -0.82 -9.88 8.46
N ARG A 102 -0.01 -9.05 7.81
CA ARG A 102 1.44 -9.23 7.78
C ARG A 102 2.06 -9.06 9.17
N ALA A 103 1.64 -8.04 9.92
CA ALA A 103 2.09 -7.83 11.29
C ALA A 103 1.71 -9.01 12.20
N ALA A 104 0.51 -9.59 12.03
CA ALA A 104 0.11 -10.79 12.76
C ALA A 104 0.99 -12.01 12.44
N ILE A 105 1.35 -12.20 11.17
CA ILE A 105 2.28 -13.26 10.73
C ILE A 105 3.66 -13.05 11.37
N GLU A 106 4.17 -11.82 11.37
CA GLU A 106 5.49 -11.50 11.94
C GLU A 106 5.52 -11.71 13.46
N ARG A 107 4.46 -11.35 14.19
CA ARG A 107 4.33 -11.62 15.64
C ARG A 107 4.26 -13.10 16.01
N SER A 108 3.88 -13.95 15.06
CA SER A 108 3.75 -15.40 15.27
C SER A 108 5.04 -16.19 15.05
N ARG A 109 6.14 -15.50 14.67
CA ARG A 109 7.47 -16.08 14.46
C ARG A 109 8.36 -15.87 15.68
#